data_AF-A0AAN0J8P1-F1
#
_entry.id   AF-A0AAN0J8P1-F1
#
_cell.length_a   1.000
_cell.length_b   1.000
_cell.length_c   1.000
_cell.angle_alpha   90.00
_cell.angle_beta   90.00
_cell.angle_gamma   90.00
#
_symmetry.space_group_name_H-M   'P 1'
#
loop_
_entity.id
_entity.type
_entity.pdbx_description
1 polymer ?
#
loop_
_entity_poly.entity_id
_entity_poly.type
_entity_poly.pdbx_seq_one_letter_code
_entity_poly.pdbx_strand_id
1 'polypeptide(L)'
;MKRMSDELEAAAHHVANRKQKDMIDRYVSSFSRGSVPDHEDASRYWIKDKGPVVETYIGFIESYRDPFGLRGEYEGFVAVVNKSMSSKFSQLVDSAQEFLPLLPWGVEFEKDKFLRPDFTSLDVVSFASSGIPAGINIPNYDEIRQNEGFKNVSLGNVLSAASQDKRVTFLTTTEDQGDFTDLRGKAFEVQVGLHELLGHRSGKLFSKDKNGVFNFEQDKVINPLTGDKISSWYNPGETWDTQFSTIASTYEECRAECVGIYLSTDRNILRIFGYEGAEAEDIMYVNWLSMLRAGLIALEFYTPETKKWRQAHMQARYVILRVLMDSDTPVFNIESVTGSDGKPDLLIRFDRNKLETIAKPVIGEFLNKLYTSLQQMLAQDSYNKYSTVTDDHLMLRDTVMARKMPRRLFVQPHTSTDTDGSVVLNEFDSSFEGIISSFLARYPNNDTELESLWRNDQHYWKQK
;
A
#
# COMPACT_ATOMS: atom_id res chain seq x y z
N MET A 1 3.11 -29.51 -6.95
CA MET A 1 4.13 -29.56 -5.89
C MET A 1 5.45 -30.17 -6.35
N LYS A 2 5.47 -31.39 -6.91
CA LYS A 2 6.71 -32.01 -7.42
C LYS A 2 7.50 -31.11 -8.38
N ARG A 3 6.87 -30.64 -9.48
CA ARG A 3 7.53 -29.76 -10.46
C ARG A 3 8.14 -28.50 -9.84
N MET A 4 7.44 -27.88 -8.89
CA MET A 4 7.95 -26.72 -8.16
C MET A 4 9.16 -27.08 -7.27
N SER A 5 9.17 -28.27 -6.66
CA SER A 5 10.31 -28.72 -5.85
C SER A 5 11.53 -28.98 -6.75
N ASP A 6 11.32 -29.61 -7.91
CA ASP A 6 12.37 -29.84 -8.92
C ASP A 6 12.99 -28.49 -9.39
N GLU A 7 12.17 -27.46 -9.65
CA GLU A 7 12.66 -26.11 -10.01
C GLU A 7 13.37 -25.38 -8.85
N LEU A 8 12.91 -25.55 -7.61
CA LEU A 8 13.58 -24.99 -6.43
C LEU A 8 14.94 -25.64 -6.20
N GLU A 9 15.05 -26.96 -6.36
CA GLU A 9 16.33 -27.68 -6.30
C GLU A 9 17.30 -27.19 -7.38
N ALA A 10 16.81 -26.96 -8.62
CA ALA A 10 17.61 -26.35 -9.67
C ALA A 10 18.09 -24.93 -9.30
N ALA A 11 17.18 -24.09 -8.78
CA ALA A 11 17.51 -22.74 -8.31
C ALA A 11 18.54 -22.73 -7.17
N ALA A 12 18.60 -23.78 -6.35
CA ALA A 12 19.56 -23.94 -5.26
C ALA A 12 21.03 -23.89 -5.73
N HIS A 13 21.30 -24.19 -7.01
CA HIS A 13 22.64 -24.11 -7.61
C HIS A 13 23.07 -22.67 -7.98
N HIS A 14 22.14 -21.73 -7.96
CA HIS A 14 22.35 -20.33 -8.39
C HIS A 14 22.20 -19.31 -7.26
N VAL A 15 22.13 -19.77 -6.01
CA VAL A 15 21.96 -18.92 -4.83
C VAL A 15 23.17 -18.02 -4.59
N ALA A 16 22.92 -16.79 -4.15
CA ALA A 16 23.97 -15.82 -3.85
C ALA A 16 24.65 -16.07 -2.50
N ASN A 17 23.99 -16.77 -1.58
CA ASN A 17 24.50 -17.02 -0.24
C ASN A 17 23.86 -18.24 0.44
N ARG A 18 24.42 -18.65 1.57
CA ARG A 18 23.96 -19.82 2.34
C ARG A 18 22.52 -19.68 2.86
N LYS A 19 22.07 -18.47 3.23
CA LYS A 19 20.69 -18.29 3.74
C LYS A 19 19.66 -18.60 2.66
N GLN A 20 19.93 -18.22 1.42
CA GLN A 20 19.10 -18.58 0.27
C GLN A 20 19.10 -20.10 0.03
N LYS A 21 20.26 -20.77 0.18
CA LYS A 21 20.33 -22.24 0.09
C LYS A 21 19.46 -22.91 1.16
N ASP A 22 19.65 -22.51 2.41
CA ASP A 22 18.95 -23.09 3.56
C ASP A 22 17.43 -22.82 3.47
N MET A 23 17.04 -21.63 2.99
CA MET A 23 15.66 -21.28 2.68
C MET A 23 15.05 -22.21 1.62
N ILE A 24 15.71 -22.37 0.47
CA ILE A 24 15.23 -23.21 -0.63
C ILE A 24 15.10 -24.67 -0.17
N ASP A 25 16.08 -25.21 0.54
CA ASP A 25 16.05 -26.59 1.04
C ASP A 25 14.84 -26.83 1.96
N ARG A 26 14.48 -25.83 2.76
CA ARG A 26 13.31 -25.88 3.64
C ARG A 26 11.99 -25.74 2.88
N TYR A 27 11.92 -24.91 1.85
CA TYR A 27 10.77 -24.91 0.93
C TYR A 27 10.58 -26.26 0.25
N VAL A 28 11.65 -26.86 -0.28
CA VAL A 28 11.60 -28.21 -0.89
C VAL A 28 11.09 -29.26 0.10
N SER A 29 11.59 -29.25 1.35
CA SER A 29 11.10 -30.14 2.41
C SER A 29 9.60 -29.92 2.69
N SER A 30 9.19 -28.66 2.81
CA SER A 30 7.79 -28.29 3.06
C SER A 30 6.87 -28.80 1.96
N PHE A 31 7.19 -28.54 0.70
CA PHE A 31 6.32 -28.90 -0.43
C PHE A 31 6.32 -30.39 -0.76
N SER A 32 7.42 -31.09 -0.46
CA SER A 32 7.50 -32.54 -0.64
C SER A 32 6.75 -33.31 0.44
N ARG A 33 6.65 -32.76 1.66
CA ARG A 33 6.11 -33.45 2.85
C ARG A 33 4.79 -32.87 3.37
N GLY A 34 4.39 -31.69 2.90
CA GLY A 34 3.26 -30.94 3.45
C GLY A 34 3.53 -30.34 4.83
N SER A 35 4.78 -29.92 5.12
CA SER A 35 5.22 -29.46 6.44
C SER A 35 5.20 -27.93 6.57
N VAL A 36 4.24 -27.38 7.32
CA VAL A 36 4.20 -25.94 7.66
C VAL A 36 5.41 -25.52 8.52
N PRO A 37 5.86 -26.28 9.53
CA PRO A 37 7.07 -25.93 10.28
C PRO A 37 8.34 -25.81 9.42
N ASP A 38 8.47 -26.61 8.36
CA ASP A 38 9.58 -26.42 7.41
C ASP A 38 9.42 -25.12 6.59
N HIS A 39 8.18 -24.71 6.26
CA HIS A 39 7.93 -23.42 5.60
C HIS A 39 8.27 -22.26 6.53
N GLU A 40 7.89 -22.34 7.81
CA GLU A 40 8.30 -21.37 8.83
C GLU A 40 9.82 -21.25 8.92
N ASP A 41 10.55 -22.37 8.98
CA ASP A 41 12.02 -22.36 8.98
C ASP A 41 12.59 -21.71 7.71
N ALA A 42 12.01 -21.97 6.54
CA ALA A 42 12.38 -21.28 5.31
C ALA A 42 12.17 -19.77 5.42
N SER A 43 11.03 -19.32 5.97
CA SER A 43 10.74 -17.91 6.22
C SER A 43 11.74 -17.26 7.19
N ARG A 44 12.20 -17.99 8.22
CA ARG A 44 13.25 -17.51 9.15
C ARG A 44 14.57 -17.25 8.42
N TYR A 45 14.97 -18.14 7.51
CA TYR A 45 16.16 -17.92 6.68
C TYR A 45 15.97 -16.74 5.73
N TRP A 46 14.78 -16.62 5.14
CA TRP A 46 14.43 -15.54 4.23
C TRP A 46 14.49 -14.14 4.87
N ILE A 47 13.94 -13.95 6.08
CA ILE A 47 14.01 -12.66 6.79
C ILE A 47 15.46 -12.25 7.07
N LYS A 48 16.32 -13.24 7.35
CA LYS A 48 17.75 -13.04 7.64
C LYS A 48 18.55 -12.71 6.38
N ASP A 49 18.04 -12.99 5.18
CA ASP A 49 18.66 -12.61 3.91
C ASP A 49 18.31 -11.15 3.58
N LYS A 50 19.23 -10.23 3.90
CA LYS A 50 19.03 -8.78 3.81
C LYS A 50 19.61 -8.24 2.50
N GLY A 51 18.81 -7.46 1.78
CA GLY A 51 19.22 -6.80 0.54
C GLY A 51 19.69 -7.73 -0.59
N PRO A 52 19.01 -8.86 -0.88
CA PRO A 52 19.37 -9.68 -2.03
C PRO A 52 19.17 -8.91 -3.34
N VAL A 53 19.84 -9.27 -4.43
CA VAL A 53 19.58 -8.65 -5.75
C VAL A 53 18.25 -9.16 -6.34
N VAL A 54 18.02 -10.46 -6.20
CA VAL A 54 16.77 -11.14 -6.59
C VAL A 54 16.07 -11.56 -5.31
N GLU A 55 14.89 -11.01 -5.09
CA GLU A 55 14.04 -11.29 -3.95
C GLU A 55 12.92 -12.23 -4.36
N THR A 56 12.59 -13.19 -3.51
CA THR A 56 11.57 -14.21 -3.81
C THR A 56 10.93 -14.77 -2.56
N TYR A 57 9.65 -15.13 -2.68
CA TYR A 57 8.91 -15.87 -1.67
C TYR A 57 7.87 -16.75 -2.36
N ILE A 58 7.54 -17.89 -1.77
CA ILE A 58 6.68 -18.90 -2.40
C ILE A 58 5.98 -19.77 -1.34
N GLY A 59 4.70 -20.10 -1.56
CA GLY A 59 3.96 -21.03 -0.70
C GLY A 59 2.46 -20.76 -0.69
N PHE A 60 1.79 -21.21 0.38
CA PHE A 60 0.39 -20.91 0.66
C PHE A 60 0.32 -19.75 1.66
N ILE A 61 0.22 -18.51 1.16
CA ILE A 61 0.62 -17.33 1.94
C ILE A 61 -0.58 -16.58 2.50
N GLU A 62 -1.50 -16.16 1.63
CA GLU A 62 -2.59 -15.27 1.98
C GLU A 62 -3.92 -16.01 2.12
N SER A 63 -4.66 -15.82 3.21
CA SER A 63 -5.90 -16.56 3.49
C SER A 63 -7.18 -15.82 3.09
N TYR A 64 -7.08 -14.72 2.34
CA TYR A 64 -8.22 -13.84 1.99
C TYR A 64 -9.38 -14.53 1.28
N ARG A 65 -9.11 -15.61 0.53
CA ARG A 65 -10.11 -16.27 -0.33
C ARG A 65 -10.73 -17.52 0.30
N ASP A 66 -10.20 -17.98 1.43
CA ASP A 66 -10.89 -19.00 2.22
C ASP A 66 -12.09 -18.37 2.92
N PRO A 67 -13.33 -18.87 2.74
CA PRO A 67 -14.49 -18.40 3.50
C PRO A 67 -14.31 -18.48 5.02
N PHE A 68 -13.44 -19.37 5.52
CA PHE A 68 -13.06 -19.47 6.93
C PHE A 68 -11.83 -18.64 7.31
N GLY A 69 -11.08 -18.12 6.33
CA GLY A 69 -9.90 -17.28 6.55
C GLY A 69 -8.65 -17.99 7.09
N LEU A 70 -8.56 -19.32 7.01
CA LEU A 70 -7.45 -20.09 7.60
C LEU A 70 -6.54 -20.75 6.56
N ARG A 71 -7.05 -21.08 5.38
CA ARG A 71 -6.29 -21.74 4.30
C ARG A 71 -5.66 -20.68 3.41
N GLY A 72 -4.34 -20.73 3.27
CA GLY A 72 -3.62 -19.87 2.33
C GLY A 72 -3.90 -20.26 0.87
N GLU A 73 -4.08 -19.28 0.01
CA GLU A 73 -3.98 -19.46 -1.45
C GLU A 73 -2.50 -19.59 -1.85
N TYR A 74 -2.22 -20.44 -2.84
CA TYR A 74 -0.87 -20.56 -3.37
C TYR A 74 -0.47 -19.27 -4.10
N GLU A 75 0.70 -18.76 -3.77
CA GLU A 75 1.36 -17.72 -4.55
C GLU A 75 2.88 -17.85 -4.52
N GLY A 76 3.53 -17.24 -5.50
CA GLY A 76 4.97 -17.08 -5.50
C GLY A 76 5.40 -15.93 -6.39
N PHE A 77 6.44 -15.21 -5.98
CA PHE A 77 6.99 -14.11 -6.77
C PHE A 77 8.51 -14.18 -6.88
N VAL A 78 9.01 -13.62 -7.97
CA VAL A 78 10.41 -13.29 -8.19
C VAL A 78 10.46 -11.84 -8.61
N ALA A 79 11.24 -11.04 -7.89
CA ALA A 79 11.38 -9.62 -8.15
C ALA A 79 12.84 -9.18 -7.98
N VAL A 80 13.23 -8.13 -8.69
CA VAL A 80 14.59 -7.59 -8.64
C VAL A 80 14.58 -6.31 -7.82
N VAL A 81 15.56 -6.14 -6.93
CA VAL A 81 15.69 -4.91 -6.15
C VAL A 81 15.98 -3.73 -7.06
N ASN A 82 15.10 -2.74 -7.04
CA ASN A 82 15.34 -1.45 -7.67
C ASN A 82 16.28 -0.63 -6.78
N LYS A 83 17.59 -0.74 -7.05
CA LYS A 83 18.64 -0.07 -6.25
C LYS A 83 18.52 1.46 -6.27
N SER A 84 18.06 2.04 -7.38
CA SER A 84 17.87 3.48 -7.50
C SER A 84 16.78 3.97 -6.56
N MET A 85 15.58 3.36 -6.63
CA MET A 85 14.46 3.72 -5.76
C MET A 85 14.76 3.38 -4.29
N SER A 86 15.37 2.24 -4.02
CA SER A 86 15.79 1.86 -2.66
C SER A 86 16.84 2.82 -2.09
N SER A 87 17.72 3.39 -2.92
CA SER A 87 18.65 4.45 -2.50
C SER A 87 17.91 5.74 -2.11
N LYS A 88 16.88 6.14 -2.87
CA LYS A 88 16.04 7.30 -2.53
C LYS A 88 15.33 7.10 -1.19
N PHE A 89 14.74 5.92 -0.98
CA PHE A 89 14.12 5.56 0.30
C PHE A 89 15.13 5.52 1.46
N SER A 90 16.34 5.00 1.22
CA SER A 90 17.41 5.05 2.22
C SER A 90 17.75 6.48 2.60
N GLN A 91 17.93 7.37 1.62
CA GLN A 91 18.22 8.79 1.87
C GLN A 91 17.09 9.47 2.64
N LEU A 92 15.82 9.21 2.29
CA LEU A 92 14.67 9.74 3.01
C LEU A 92 14.67 9.29 4.49
N VAL A 93 14.98 8.02 4.73
CA VAL A 93 15.09 7.43 6.07
C VAL A 93 16.28 7.99 6.84
N ASP A 94 17.42 8.18 6.18
CA ASP A 94 18.64 8.76 6.78
C ASP A 94 18.42 10.23 7.17
N SER A 95 17.57 10.96 6.42
CA SER A 95 17.14 12.33 6.71
C SER A 95 15.84 12.44 7.53
N ALA A 96 15.29 11.34 8.05
CA ALA A 96 14.00 11.36 8.75
C ALA A 96 13.98 12.33 9.95
N GLN A 97 15.11 12.50 10.64
CA GLN A 97 15.23 13.43 11.77
C GLN A 97 15.06 14.91 11.37
N GLU A 98 15.27 15.24 10.08
CA GLU A 98 15.06 16.59 9.55
C GLU A 98 13.57 16.84 9.23
N PHE A 99 12.85 15.80 8.82
CA PHE A 99 11.47 15.92 8.32
C PHE A 99 10.40 15.63 9.37
N LEU A 100 10.65 14.72 10.33
CA LEU A 100 9.70 14.42 11.39
C LEU A 100 9.31 15.66 12.22
N PRO A 101 10.22 16.59 12.56
CA PRO A 101 9.87 17.82 13.27
C PRO A 101 8.96 18.77 12.47
N LEU A 102 8.81 18.58 11.16
CA LEU A 102 7.88 19.36 10.33
C LEU A 102 6.42 18.93 10.51
N LEU A 103 6.18 17.76 11.12
CA LEU A 103 4.83 17.25 11.38
C LEU A 103 4.13 18.08 12.46
N PRO A 104 2.80 18.25 12.36
CA PRO A 104 2.09 19.31 13.09
C PRO A 104 1.79 19.01 14.56
N TRP A 105 2.32 17.92 15.12
CA TRP A 105 2.05 17.47 16.50
C TRP A 105 3.22 17.67 17.48
N GLY A 106 4.39 18.11 17.02
CA GLY A 106 5.55 18.42 17.88
C GLY A 106 6.43 17.22 18.24
N VAL A 107 7.64 17.49 18.73
CA VAL A 107 8.69 16.48 18.95
C VAL A 107 8.42 15.58 20.16
N GLU A 108 7.67 16.07 21.15
CA GLU A 108 7.30 15.33 22.36
C GLU A 108 6.38 14.14 22.06
N PHE A 109 5.71 14.20 20.92
CA PHE A 109 4.79 13.20 20.41
C PHE A 109 5.45 12.23 19.43
N GLU A 110 6.73 12.44 19.11
CA GLU A 110 7.53 11.53 18.32
C GLU A 110 8.21 10.44 19.16
N LYS A 111 8.62 9.37 18.49
CA LYS A 111 9.39 8.30 19.13
C LYS A 111 10.75 8.85 19.57
N ASP A 112 11.19 8.47 20.77
CA ASP A 112 12.48 8.92 21.33
C ASP A 112 13.67 8.56 20.44
N LYS A 113 13.55 7.44 19.71
CA LYS A 113 14.49 7.00 18.69
C LYS A 113 13.72 6.55 17.47
N PHE A 114 14.01 7.15 16.33
CA PHE A 114 13.51 6.67 15.06
C PHE A 114 14.17 5.33 14.72
N LEU A 115 13.36 4.27 14.63
CA LEU A 115 13.82 2.95 14.22
C LEU A 115 13.84 2.91 12.70
N ARG A 116 15.03 2.73 12.13
CA ARG A 116 15.25 2.63 10.69
C ARG A 116 14.41 1.47 10.12
N PRO A 117 13.39 1.75 9.28
CA PRO A 117 12.64 0.68 8.62
C PRO A 117 13.51 0.00 7.54
N ASP A 118 13.35 -1.30 7.40
CA ASP A 118 13.83 -2.07 6.25
C ASP A 118 12.72 -2.06 5.19
N PHE A 119 12.88 -1.21 4.18
CA PHE A 119 11.90 -1.01 3.12
C PHE A 119 12.60 -1.02 1.77
N THR A 120 12.18 -1.93 0.91
CA THR A 120 12.83 -2.16 -0.39
C THR A 120 11.82 -1.99 -1.50
N SER A 121 12.23 -1.28 -2.55
CA SER A 121 11.47 -1.23 -3.81
C SER A 121 11.92 -2.37 -4.71
N LEU A 122 10.96 -3.17 -5.17
CA LEU A 122 11.19 -4.29 -6.07
C LEU A 122 10.45 -4.08 -7.39
N ASP A 123 11.06 -4.52 -8.48
CA ASP A 123 10.41 -4.68 -9.77
C ASP A 123 10.11 -6.16 -10.01
N VAL A 124 8.82 -6.49 -10.06
CA VAL A 124 8.33 -7.86 -10.26
C VAL A 124 8.74 -8.36 -11.64
N VAL A 125 9.40 -9.52 -11.68
CA VAL A 125 9.66 -10.27 -12.93
C VAL A 125 8.54 -11.27 -13.15
N SER A 126 8.14 -11.99 -12.09
CA SER A 126 6.97 -12.86 -12.13
C SER A 126 6.27 -12.89 -10.78
N PHE A 127 4.94 -12.87 -10.79
CA PHE A 127 4.07 -13.08 -9.65
C PHE A 127 2.97 -14.08 -10.04
N ALA A 128 3.13 -15.33 -9.64
CA ALA A 128 2.15 -16.37 -9.83
C ALA A 128 1.12 -16.30 -8.69
N SER A 129 0.00 -15.62 -8.91
CA SER A 129 -1.09 -15.46 -7.93
C SER A 129 -2.42 -15.19 -8.65
N SER A 130 -3.52 -15.12 -7.88
CA SER A 130 -4.83 -14.71 -8.40
C SER A 130 -4.97 -13.18 -8.54
N GLY A 131 -4.01 -12.41 -8.02
CA GLY A 131 -3.87 -10.98 -8.23
C GLY A 131 -2.47 -10.51 -7.86
N ILE A 132 -2.01 -9.43 -8.49
CA ILE A 132 -0.69 -8.84 -8.17
C ILE A 132 -0.91 -7.68 -7.20
N PRO A 133 -0.37 -7.74 -5.97
CA PRO A 133 -0.52 -6.66 -5.00
C PRO A 133 0.37 -5.46 -5.35
N ALA A 134 0.11 -4.32 -4.73
CA ALA A 134 0.95 -3.11 -4.84
C ALA A 134 2.21 -3.18 -3.96
N GLY A 135 2.13 -3.96 -2.88
CA GLY A 135 3.17 -4.15 -1.88
C GLY A 135 2.80 -5.34 -1.01
N ILE A 136 3.79 -5.85 -0.27
CA ILE A 136 3.65 -7.05 0.57
C ILE A 136 4.36 -6.86 1.90
N ASN A 137 3.81 -7.47 2.95
CA ASN A 137 4.36 -7.48 4.30
C ASN A 137 4.30 -8.91 4.84
N ILE A 138 5.41 -9.63 4.74
CA ILE A 138 5.49 -11.08 4.99
C ILE A 138 6.74 -11.43 5.82
N PRO A 139 6.79 -12.62 6.46
CA PRO A 139 5.78 -13.70 6.44
C PRO A 139 4.56 -13.39 7.32
N ASN A 140 3.52 -14.22 7.18
CA ASN A 140 2.27 -14.14 7.96
C ASN A 140 2.30 -14.96 9.27
N TYR A 141 3.48 -15.47 9.67
CA TYR A 141 3.67 -16.21 10.92
C TYR A 141 3.94 -15.25 12.08
N ASP A 142 2.95 -15.03 12.95
CA ASP A 142 3.03 -14.05 14.04
C ASP A 142 4.24 -14.24 14.96
N GLU A 143 4.58 -15.49 15.31
CA GLU A 143 5.74 -15.78 16.15
C GLU A 143 7.05 -15.29 15.51
N ILE A 144 7.21 -15.50 14.19
CA ILE A 144 8.37 -15.03 13.45
C ILE A 144 8.35 -13.50 13.36
N ARG A 145 7.20 -12.90 13.05
CA ARG A 145 7.06 -11.43 12.95
C ARG A 145 7.43 -10.72 14.25
N GLN A 146 7.03 -11.29 15.38
CA GLN A 146 7.26 -10.72 16.72
C GLN A 146 8.69 -10.92 17.20
N ASN A 147 9.30 -12.09 16.95
CA ASN A 147 10.58 -12.45 17.56
C ASN A 147 11.79 -12.26 16.62
N GLU A 148 11.60 -12.37 15.30
CA GLU A 148 12.68 -12.37 14.31
C GLU A 148 12.55 -11.23 13.28
N GLY A 149 11.31 -10.84 12.95
CA GLY A 149 11.00 -9.71 12.07
C GLY A 149 10.22 -10.09 10.82
N PHE A 150 10.12 -9.15 9.88
CA PHE A 150 9.41 -9.28 8.61
C PHE A 150 10.08 -8.38 7.56
N LYS A 151 9.74 -8.54 6.27
CA LYS A 151 10.14 -7.58 5.24
C LYS A 151 8.92 -6.83 4.72
N ASN A 152 9.10 -5.54 4.44
CA ASN A 152 8.13 -4.68 3.78
C ASN A 152 8.65 -4.35 2.39
N VAL A 153 7.81 -4.58 1.40
CA VAL A 153 8.20 -4.48 0.00
C VAL A 153 7.15 -3.67 -0.74
N SER A 154 7.62 -2.71 -1.52
CA SER A 154 6.83 -1.99 -2.50
C SER A 154 7.13 -2.54 -3.90
N LEU A 155 6.10 -2.89 -4.67
CA LEU A 155 6.25 -3.43 -6.02
C LEU A 155 6.17 -2.28 -7.04
N GLY A 156 7.31 -1.63 -7.26
CA GLY A 156 7.45 -0.37 -7.99
C GLY A 156 6.86 -0.42 -9.40
N ASN A 157 7.20 -1.45 -10.18
CA ASN A 157 6.65 -1.63 -11.52
C ASN A 157 5.14 -1.96 -11.55
N VAL A 158 4.59 -2.59 -10.52
CA VAL A 158 3.13 -2.82 -10.41
C VAL A 158 2.40 -1.51 -10.16
N LEU A 159 2.96 -0.68 -9.28
CA LEU A 159 2.45 0.65 -8.97
C LEU A 159 2.52 1.58 -10.18
N SER A 160 3.65 1.62 -10.87
CA SER A 160 3.82 2.45 -12.06
C SER A 160 3.03 1.93 -13.27
N ALA A 161 2.76 0.63 -13.40
CA ALA A 161 1.81 0.12 -14.39
C ALA A 161 0.37 0.63 -14.14
N ALA A 162 0.01 0.88 -12.86
CA ALA A 162 -1.23 1.59 -12.55
C ALA A 162 -1.26 3.04 -13.09
N SER A 163 -0.10 3.61 -13.45
CA SER A 163 0.02 4.94 -14.04
C SER A 163 0.07 4.98 -15.58
N GLN A 164 0.10 3.83 -16.28
CA GLN A 164 0.19 3.79 -17.76
C GLN A 164 -1.15 3.95 -18.51
N ASP A 165 -2.28 3.73 -17.83
CA ASP A 165 -3.62 3.82 -18.45
C ASP A 165 -4.04 5.28 -18.66
N LYS A 166 -3.97 5.78 -19.89
CA LYS A 166 -4.33 7.18 -20.20
C LYS A 166 -5.80 7.52 -19.92
N ARG A 167 -6.67 6.56 -19.60
CA ARG A 167 -8.05 6.83 -19.19
C ARG A 167 -8.05 7.43 -17.79
N VAL A 168 -8.50 8.68 -17.70
CA VAL A 168 -8.66 9.41 -16.45
C VAL A 168 -10.09 9.93 -16.36
N THR A 169 -10.83 9.45 -15.37
CA THR A 169 -12.17 9.96 -15.06
C THR A 169 -12.09 11.13 -14.09
N PHE A 170 -13.09 12.01 -14.14
CA PHE A 170 -13.36 13.06 -13.14
C PHE A 170 -12.37 14.24 -13.05
N LEU A 171 -11.56 14.51 -14.07
CA LEU A 171 -10.64 15.67 -14.11
C LEU A 171 -11.01 16.65 -15.22
N THR A 172 -10.84 17.94 -14.95
CA THR A 172 -11.56 19.04 -15.63
C THR A 172 -10.93 19.58 -16.90
N THR A 173 -9.60 19.57 -17.01
CA THR A 173 -8.89 20.24 -18.10
C THR A 173 -7.98 19.28 -18.83
N THR A 174 -7.69 19.56 -20.10
CA THR A 174 -6.67 18.83 -20.88
C THR A 174 -5.29 18.97 -20.24
N GLU A 175 -5.02 20.08 -19.55
CA GLU A 175 -3.76 20.34 -18.85
C GLU A 175 -3.65 19.51 -17.57
N ASP A 176 -4.61 19.60 -16.65
CA ASP A 176 -4.66 18.76 -15.44
C ASP A 176 -4.68 17.26 -15.80
N GLN A 177 -5.40 16.88 -16.86
CA GLN A 177 -5.40 15.50 -17.35
C GLN A 177 -4.04 15.09 -17.93
N GLY A 178 -3.35 15.99 -18.63
CA GLY A 178 -2.01 15.77 -19.17
C GLY A 178 -1.00 15.56 -18.05
N ASP A 179 -0.86 16.56 -17.18
CA ASP A 179 0.03 16.53 -16.01
C ASP A 179 -0.25 15.30 -15.14
N PHE A 180 -1.53 15.03 -14.84
CA PHE A 180 -1.92 13.86 -14.06
C PHE A 180 -1.51 12.57 -14.76
N THR A 181 -1.76 12.44 -16.07
CA THR A 181 -1.42 11.22 -16.82
C THR A 181 0.08 10.96 -16.82
N ASP A 182 0.88 12.01 -17.00
CA ASP A 182 2.33 11.91 -17.15
C ASP A 182 3.07 11.81 -15.81
N LEU A 183 2.54 12.42 -14.74
CA LEU A 183 3.25 12.57 -13.47
C LEU A 183 2.69 11.73 -12.33
N ARG A 184 1.47 11.17 -12.43
CA ARG A 184 0.86 10.42 -11.31
C ARG A 184 1.69 9.22 -10.85
N GLY A 185 2.49 8.60 -11.73
CA GLY A 185 3.42 7.53 -11.34
C GLY A 185 4.49 8.04 -10.37
N LYS A 186 5.14 9.15 -10.73
CA LYS A 186 6.16 9.82 -9.91
C LYS A 186 5.57 10.35 -8.60
N ALA A 187 4.41 10.99 -8.67
CA ALA A 187 3.69 11.47 -7.49
C ALA A 187 3.33 10.33 -6.53
N PHE A 188 2.90 9.19 -7.08
CA PHE A 188 2.58 8.00 -6.30
C PHE A 188 3.81 7.38 -5.62
N GLU A 189 4.98 7.38 -6.27
CA GLU A 189 6.24 6.93 -5.64
C GLU A 189 6.63 7.79 -4.43
N VAL A 190 6.50 9.12 -4.56
CA VAL A 190 6.72 10.06 -3.44
C VAL A 190 5.73 9.77 -2.31
N GLN A 191 4.44 9.62 -2.64
CA GLN A 191 3.38 9.34 -1.66
C GLN A 191 3.65 8.04 -0.90
N VAL A 192 3.97 6.94 -1.60
CA VAL A 192 4.26 5.64 -0.97
C VAL A 192 5.48 5.72 -0.06
N GLY A 193 6.58 6.36 -0.53
CA GLY A 193 7.77 6.52 0.29
C GLY A 193 7.48 7.28 1.59
N LEU A 194 6.75 8.39 1.51
CA LEU A 194 6.38 9.18 2.69
C LEU A 194 5.37 8.44 3.58
N HIS A 195 4.35 7.82 3.01
CA HIS A 195 3.32 7.06 3.73
C HIS A 195 3.92 5.91 4.55
N GLU A 196 4.78 5.11 3.93
CA GLU A 196 5.36 3.91 4.56
C GLU A 196 6.49 4.24 5.55
N LEU A 197 7.32 5.22 5.21
CA LEU A 197 8.58 5.48 5.93
C LEU A 197 8.47 6.58 6.97
N LEU A 198 7.60 7.58 6.75
CA LEU A 198 7.40 8.69 7.68
C LEU A 198 5.95 8.74 8.19
N GLY A 199 4.97 8.21 7.46
CA GLY A 199 3.60 8.04 7.92
C GLY A 199 3.54 7.01 9.03
N HIS A 200 3.47 5.72 8.70
CA HIS A 200 3.35 4.63 9.67
C HIS A 200 4.47 4.56 10.73
N ARG A 201 5.65 5.12 10.45
CA ARG A 201 6.80 5.04 11.38
C ARG A 201 6.95 6.25 12.28
N SER A 202 6.25 7.36 12.01
CA SER A 202 6.18 8.50 12.92
C SER A 202 5.19 8.26 14.05
N GLY A 203 5.33 9.04 15.11
CA GLY A 203 4.40 9.07 16.22
C GLY A 203 4.65 8.01 17.30
N LYS A 204 4.66 8.44 18.55
CA LYS A 204 4.70 7.65 19.77
C LYS A 204 3.32 7.44 20.40
N LEU A 205 2.95 6.19 20.66
CA LEU A 205 1.81 5.87 21.54
C LEU A 205 2.23 6.06 23.01
N PHE A 206 1.50 6.87 23.77
CA PHE A 206 1.74 7.02 25.19
C PHE A 206 1.18 5.83 25.96
N SER A 207 2.04 5.16 26.72
CA SER A 207 1.67 3.95 27.46
C SER A 207 2.25 3.91 28.85
N LYS A 208 1.61 3.10 29.70
CA LYS A 208 2.00 2.78 31.05
C LYS A 208 2.29 1.29 31.15
N ASP A 209 3.46 0.93 31.63
CA ASP A 209 3.84 -0.47 31.80
C ASP A 209 3.19 -1.12 33.03
N LYS A 210 3.39 -2.44 33.20
CA LYS A 210 2.85 -3.22 34.32
C LYS A 210 3.35 -2.78 35.70
N ASN A 211 4.47 -2.06 35.76
CA ASN A 211 5.05 -1.53 36.99
C ASN A 211 4.60 -0.09 37.26
N GLY A 212 3.82 0.49 36.35
CA GLY A 212 3.30 1.85 36.43
C GLY A 212 4.23 2.93 35.89
N VAL A 213 5.27 2.56 35.15
CA VAL A 213 6.20 3.48 34.51
C VAL A 213 5.63 3.94 33.17
N PHE A 214 5.59 5.26 32.96
CA PHE A 214 5.18 5.85 31.69
C PHE A 214 6.33 5.86 30.69
N ASN A 215 6.02 5.62 29.41
CA ASN A 215 7.01 5.76 28.34
C ASN A 215 7.21 7.22 27.90
N PHE A 216 6.60 8.21 28.57
CA PHE A 216 6.66 9.64 28.23
C PHE A 216 6.74 10.51 29.50
N GLU A 217 7.21 11.76 29.34
CA GLU A 217 7.39 12.70 30.45
C GLU A 217 6.11 13.50 30.73
N GLN A 218 5.28 13.02 31.66
CA GLN A 218 3.95 13.59 31.95
C GLN A 218 3.94 15.10 32.28
N ASP A 219 5.04 15.63 32.83
CA ASP A 219 5.14 17.06 33.17
C ASP A 219 5.59 17.94 32.00
N LYS A 220 6.19 17.37 30.96
CA LYS A 220 6.66 18.10 29.78
C LYS A 220 5.69 18.02 28.61
N VAL A 221 4.98 16.92 28.46
CA VAL A 221 4.10 16.71 27.30
C VAL A 221 2.78 17.45 27.51
N ILE A 222 2.55 18.43 26.64
CA ILE A 222 1.31 19.23 26.59
C ILE A 222 0.52 18.84 25.35
N ASN A 223 -0.77 18.62 25.51
CA ASN A 223 -1.69 18.37 24.41
C ASN A 223 -1.77 19.61 23.50
N PRO A 224 -1.40 19.52 22.21
CA PRO A 224 -1.37 20.68 21.32
C PRO A 224 -2.76 21.18 20.92
N LEU A 225 -3.81 20.37 21.10
CA LEU A 225 -5.21 20.78 20.84
C LEU A 225 -5.84 21.50 22.03
N THR A 226 -5.59 21.02 23.26
CA THR A 226 -6.27 21.54 24.46
C THR A 226 -5.39 22.47 25.29
N GLY A 227 -4.07 22.38 25.15
CA GLY A 227 -3.11 23.08 26.02
C GLY A 227 -2.94 22.45 27.40
N ASP A 228 -3.62 21.32 27.68
CA ASP A 228 -3.56 20.63 28.98
C ASP A 228 -2.48 19.54 28.99
N LYS A 229 -2.15 19.04 30.19
CA LYS A 229 -1.35 17.82 30.34
C LYS A 229 -2.09 16.61 29.76
N ILE A 230 -1.32 15.61 29.31
CA ILE A 230 -1.87 14.33 28.86
C ILE A 230 -2.60 13.61 30.00
N SER A 231 -3.86 13.26 29.78
CA SER A 231 -4.76 12.62 30.75
C SER A 231 -5.15 11.18 30.39
N SER A 232 -4.63 10.65 29.28
CA SER A 232 -4.99 9.36 28.70
C SER A 232 -3.76 8.66 28.09
N TRP A 233 -3.73 7.34 28.16
CA TRP A 233 -2.62 6.50 27.70
C TRP A 233 -3.08 5.04 27.61
N TYR A 234 -2.32 4.22 26.90
CA TYR A 234 -2.52 2.77 26.82
C TYR A 234 -2.02 2.08 28.09
N ASN A 235 -2.86 1.24 28.69
CA ASN A 235 -2.53 0.41 29.85
C ASN A 235 -1.96 -0.96 29.40
N PRO A 236 -1.39 -1.76 30.32
CA PRO A 236 -0.84 -3.07 29.98
C PRO A 236 -1.87 -3.98 29.32
N GLY A 237 -1.55 -4.48 28.13
CA GLY A 237 -2.43 -5.33 27.32
C GLY A 237 -3.32 -4.57 26.34
N GLU A 238 -3.39 -3.24 26.44
CA GLU A 238 -4.08 -2.40 25.47
C GLU A 238 -3.17 -2.12 24.27
N THR A 239 -3.70 -2.36 23.08
CA THR A 239 -3.07 -2.07 21.78
C THR A 239 -3.95 -1.16 20.94
N TRP A 240 -3.37 -0.60 19.88
CA TRP A 240 -4.10 0.16 18.85
C TRP A 240 -5.40 -0.53 18.42
N ASP A 241 -5.31 -1.80 18.02
CA ASP A 241 -6.45 -2.55 17.51
C ASP A 241 -7.51 -2.81 18.58
N THR A 242 -7.11 -3.04 19.83
CA THR A 242 -8.07 -3.26 20.92
C THR A 242 -8.86 -1.99 21.27
N GLN A 243 -8.26 -0.81 21.11
CA GLN A 243 -8.89 0.46 21.48
C GLN A 243 -9.72 1.06 20.34
N PHE A 244 -9.29 0.88 19.09
CA PHE A 244 -9.93 1.48 17.92
C PHE A 244 -10.79 0.49 17.13
N SER A 245 -10.66 -0.80 17.40
CA SER A 245 -11.52 -1.88 16.88
C SER A 245 -11.76 -1.73 15.37
N THR A 246 -13.01 -1.49 14.97
CA THR A 246 -13.43 -1.46 13.56
C THR A 246 -12.84 -0.32 12.72
N ILE A 247 -12.32 0.76 13.35
CA ILE A 247 -11.71 1.86 12.60
C ILE A 247 -10.19 1.87 12.66
N ALA A 248 -9.57 0.97 13.43
CA ALA A 248 -8.13 0.97 13.68
C ALA A 248 -7.33 1.06 12.37
N SER A 249 -7.61 0.21 11.39
CA SER A 249 -6.90 0.23 10.11
C SER A 249 -7.16 1.54 9.35
N THR A 250 -8.42 1.90 9.09
CA THR A 250 -8.74 3.08 8.25
C THR A 250 -8.27 4.40 8.85
N TYR A 251 -8.24 4.49 10.17
CA TYR A 251 -7.75 5.68 10.87
C TYR A 251 -6.23 5.84 10.70
N GLU A 252 -5.48 4.76 10.89
CA GLU A 252 -4.03 4.77 10.71
C GLU A 252 -3.63 5.01 9.25
N GLU A 253 -4.34 4.39 8.30
CA GLU A 253 -4.17 4.68 6.87
C GLU A 253 -4.42 6.16 6.54
N CYS A 254 -5.47 6.74 7.12
CA CYS A 254 -5.77 8.16 6.93
C CYS A 254 -4.66 9.06 7.47
N ARG A 255 -4.12 8.74 8.64
CA ARG A 255 -2.99 9.45 9.22
C ARG A 255 -1.75 9.35 8.31
N ALA A 256 -1.39 8.15 7.85
CA ALA A 256 -0.23 7.93 7.01
C ALA A 256 -0.38 8.59 5.62
N GLU A 257 -1.56 8.52 5.00
CA GLU A 257 -1.88 9.23 3.74
C GLU A 257 -1.78 10.76 3.91
N CYS A 258 -2.28 11.32 5.04
CA CYS A 258 -2.13 12.73 5.39
C CYS A 258 -0.67 13.15 5.56
N VAL A 259 0.16 12.34 6.24
CA VAL A 259 1.61 12.59 6.34
C VAL A 259 2.23 12.65 4.95
N GLY A 260 1.87 11.71 4.07
CA GLY A 260 2.37 11.66 2.69
C GLY A 260 2.12 12.95 1.93
N ILE A 261 0.86 13.40 1.83
CA ILE A 261 0.52 14.62 1.09
C ILE A 261 1.04 15.88 1.79
N TYR A 262 1.09 15.91 3.12
CA TYR A 262 1.57 17.06 3.88
C TYR A 262 3.07 17.28 3.67
N LEU A 263 3.88 16.23 3.83
CA LEU A 263 5.33 16.28 3.65
C LEU A 263 5.73 16.37 2.17
N SER A 264 4.90 15.93 1.22
CA SER A 264 5.21 16.07 -0.22
C SER A 264 5.29 17.52 -0.69
N THR A 265 4.95 18.49 0.18
CA THR A 265 5.12 19.92 -0.08
C THR A 265 6.52 20.45 0.28
N ASP A 266 7.37 19.64 0.90
CA ASP A 266 8.75 20.01 1.17
C ASP A 266 9.65 19.73 -0.04
N ARG A 267 10.32 20.78 -0.54
CA ARG A 267 11.13 20.68 -1.76
C ARG A 267 12.42 19.87 -1.55
N ASN A 268 12.92 19.75 -0.31
CA ASN A 268 14.08 18.91 -0.03
C ASN A 268 13.70 17.44 -0.11
N ILE A 269 12.50 17.07 0.31
CA ILE A 269 11.95 15.72 0.10
C ILE A 269 11.86 15.43 -1.40
N LEU A 270 11.25 16.31 -2.20
CA LEU A 270 11.16 16.11 -3.65
C LEU A 270 12.54 15.97 -4.31
N ARG A 271 13.54 16.71 -3.83
CA ARG A 271 14.94 16.59 -4.27
C ARG A 271 15.54 15.21 -3.95
N ILE A 272 15.24 14.60 -2.80
CA ILE A 272 15.66 13.22 -2.49
C ILE A 272 15.10 12.25 -3.52
N PHE A 273 13.88 12.49 -4.01
CA PHE A 273 13.28 11.70 -5.08
C PHE A 273 13.80 12.06 -6.48
N GLY A 274 14.67 13.06 -6.60
CA GLY A 274 15.31 13.48 -7.84
C GLY A 274 14.50 14.50 -8.65
N TYR A 275 13.57 15.23 -8.01
CA TYR A 275 12.73 16.22 -8.67
C TYR A 275 13.04 17.63 -8.16
N GLU A 276 13.19 18.59 -9.08
CA GLU A 276 13.44 19.99 -8.77
C GLU A 276 12.68 20.93 -9.72
N GLY A 277 12.59 22.22 -9.39
CA GLY A 277 11.98 23.24 -10.24
C GLY A 277 10.50 22.97 -10.53
N ALA A 278 10.05 23.32 -11.75
CA ALA A 278 8.65 23.20 -12.15
C ALA A 278 8.11 21.76 -12.06
N GLU A 279 8.92 20.76 -12.43
CA GLU A 279 8.51 19.35 -12.36
C GLU A 279 8.19 18.93 -10.91
N ALA A 280 8.96 19.40 -9.93
CA ALA A 280 8.68 19.12 -8.52
C ALA A 280 7.35 19.73 -8.07
N GLU A 281 7.04 20.96 -8.51
CA GLU A 281 5.78 21.63 -8.23
C GLU A 281 4.58 20.90 -8.84
N ASP A 282 4.74 20.39 -10.07
CA ASP A 282 3.71 19.61 -10.75
C ASP A 282 3.50 18.23 -10.12
N ILE A 283 4.57 17.55 -9.71
CA ILE A 283 4.48 16.28 -8.97
C ILE A 283 3.76 16.49 -7.63
N MET A 284 4.10 17.56 -6.90
CA MET A 284 3.40 17.93 -5.67
C MET A 284 1.90 18.16 -5.92
N TYR A 285 1.55 18.96 -6.93
CA TYR A 285 0.16 19.22 -7.29
C TYR A 285 -0.58 17.95 -7.68
N VAL A 286 0.00 17.11 -8.54
CA VAL A 286 -0.58 15.85 -9.00
C VAL A 286 -0.75 14.87 -7.83
N ASN A 287 0.13 14.88 -6.83
CA ASN A 287 -0.05 14.05 -5.63
C ASN A 287 -1.33 14.44 -4.88
N TRP A 288 -1.54 15.73 -4.64
CA TRP A 288 -2.75 16.24 -3.98
C TRP A 288 -4.02 16.03 -4.83
N LEU A 289 -3.95 16.27 -6.14
CA LEU A 289 -5.05 15.99 -7.07
C LEU A 289 -5.42 14.51 -7.08
N SER A 290 -4.42 13.62 -7.02
CA SER A 290 -4.61 12.16 -6.90
C SER A 290 -5.38 11.79 -5.63
N MET A 291 -5.06 12.43 -4.50
CA MET A 291 -5.77 12.21 -3.24
C MET A 291 -7.25 12.60 -3.33
N LEU A 292 -7.54 13.80 -3.87
CA LEU A 292 -8.92 14.28 -4.06
C LEU A 292 -9.71 13.34 -4.98
N ARG A 293 -9.12 12.99 -6.14
CA ARG A 293 -9.74 12.06 -7.09
C ARG A 293 -9.98 10.68 -6.48
N ALA A 294 -9.01 10.14 -5.74
CA ALA A 294 -9.15 8.85 -5.09
C ALA A 294 -10.21 8.87 -3.98
N GLY A 295 -10.34 9.98 -3.26
CA GLY A 295 -11.41 10.18 -2.27
C GLY A 295 -12.82 10.20 -2.88
N LEU A 296 -12.98 10.73 -4.10
CA LEU A 296 -14.27 10.65 -4.81
C LEU A 296 -14.56 9.20 -5.26
N ILE A 297 -13.56 8.55 -5.88
CA ILE A 297 -13.66 7.15 -6.34
C ILE A 297 -13.92 6.19 -5.18
N ALA A 298 -13.47 6.53 -3.97
CA ALA A 298 -13.68 5.73 -2.78
C ALA A 298 -15.15 5.38 -2.53
N LEU A 299 -16.11 6.21 -2.95
CA LEU A 299 -17.55 5.94 -2.83
C LEU A 299 -17.97 4.60 -3.45
N GLU A 300 -17.22 4.08 -4.44
CA GLU A 300 -17.40 2.73 -4.96
C GLU A 300 -17.36 1.66 -3.83
N PHE A 301 -16.49 1.85 -2.85
CA PHE A 301 -16.20 0.93 -1.75
C PHE A 301 -17.14 1.11 -0.56
N TYR A 302 -18.10 2.03 -0.63
CA TYR A 302 -19.17 2.18 0.35
C TYR A 302 -20.39 1.33 -0.03
N THR A 303 -21.02 0.74 0.98
CA THR A 303 -22.25 -0.08 0.86
C THR A 303 -23.41 0.67 1.49
N PRO A 304 -24.28 1.34 0.72
CA PRO A 304 -25.36 2.16 1.27
C PRO A 304 -26.30 1.38 2.20
N GLU A 305 -26.60 0.12 1.86
CA GLU A 305 -27.57 -0.72 2.55
C GLU A 305 -27.12 -1.07 3.96
N THR A 306 -25.81 -1.26 4.15
CA THR A 306 -25.22 -1.62 5.46
C THR A 306 -24.51 -0.46 6.13
N LYS A 307 -24.39 0.69 5.45
CA LYS A 307 -23.59 1.86 5.85
C LYS A 307 -22.15 1.52 6.21
N LYS A 308 -21.56 0.57 5.48
CA LYS A 308 -20.20 0.06 5.73
C LYS A 308 -19.27 0.33 4.56
N TRP A 309 -18.07 0.78 4.92
CA TRP A 309 -16.90 0.82 4.05
C TRP A 309 -16.30 -0.59 3.91
N ARG A 310 -15.92 -0.97 2.69
CA ARG A 310 -15.36 -2.29 2.38
C ARG A 310 -13.84 -2.29 2.24
N GLN A 311 -13.18 -1.12 2.25
CA GLN A 311 -11.73 -1.00 2.10
C GLN A 311 -11.22 0.22 2.89
N ALA A 312 -10.23 0.00 3.75
CA ALA A 312 -9.76 0.97 4.75
C ALA A 312 -9.07 2.21 4.14
N HIS A 313 -8.22 2.05 3.12
CA HIS A 313 -7.55 3.16 2.44
C HIS A 313 -8.53 4.04 1.66
N MET A 314 -9.56 3.46 1.06
CA MET A 314 -10.57 4.19 0.30
C MET A 314 -11.44 5.00 1.27
N GLN A 315 -11.84 4.42 2.40
CA GLN A 315 -12.48 5.19 3.47
C GLN A 315 -11.58 6.34 3.97
N ALA A 316 -10.28 6.09 4.17
CA ALA A 316 -9.31 7.11 4.56
C ALA A 316 -9.21 8.26 3.55
N ARG A 317 -9.11 7.95 2.25
CA ARG A 317 -9.07 8.94 1.16
C ARG A 317 -10.37 9.74 1.07
N TYR A 318 -11.52 9.10 1.30
CA TYR A 318 -12.81 9.79 1.39
C TYR A 318 -12.86 10.75 2.59
N VAL A 319 -12.34 10.34 3.75
CA VAL A 319 -12.22 11.20 4.93
C VAL A 319 -11.37 12.44 4.62
N ILE A 320 -10.20 12.26 3.97
CA ILE A 320 -9.32 13.36 3.57
C ILE A 320 -10.04 14.32 2.61
N LEU A 321 -10.76 13.78 1.61
CA LEU A 321 -11.60 14.57 0.72
C LEU A 321 -12.63 15.40 1.51
N ARG A 322 -13.33 14.77 2.45
CA ARG A 322 -14.38 15.41 3.27
C ARG A 322 -13.83 16.48 4.21
N VAL A 323 -12.62 16.31 4.72
CA VAL A 323 -11.92 17.34 5.51
C VAL A 323 -11.68 18.59 4.67
N LEU A 324 -11.23 18.43 3.42
CA LEU A 324 -11.03 19.55 2.51
C LEU A 324 -12.35 20.14 1.97
N MET A 325 -13.44 19.37 1.92
CA MET A 325 -14.78 19.91 1.63
C MET A 325 -15.34 20.76 2.77
N ASP A 326 -15.00 20.42 4.02
CA ASP A 326 -15.46 21.09 5.24
C ASP A 326 -14.61 22.35 5.57
N SER A 327 -13.63 22.70 4.73
CA SER A 327 -12.80 23.89 4.94
C SER A 327 -13.57 25.18 4.68
N ASP A 328 -13.40 26.20 5.54
CA ASP A 328 -14.07 27.50 5.42
C ASP A 328 -13.81 28.21 4.07
N THR A 329 -12.62 28.00 3.51
CA THR A 329 -12.23 28.53 2.20
C THR A 329 -12.14 27.39 1.19
N PRO A 330 -13.06 27.29 0.21
CA PRO A 330 -13.04 26.21 -0.77
C PRO A 330 -11.72 26.15 -1.55
N VAL A 331 -11.05 24.99 -1.49
CA VAL A 331 -9.80 24.73 -2.25
C VAL A 331 -10.04 23.92 -3.52
N PHE A 332 -11.16 23.20 -3.59
CA PHE A 332 -11.60 22.47 -4.78
C PHE A 332 -13.12 22.45 -4.88
N ASN A 333 -13.64 22.06 -6.04
CA ASN A 333 -15.06 21.77 -6.21
C ASN A 333 -15.27 20.43 -6.94
N ILE A 334 -16.47 19.86 -6.80
CA ILE A 334 -16.94 18.72 -7.60
C ILE A 334 -18.17 19.19 -8.36
N GLU A 335 -18.07 19.25 -9.68
CA GLU A 335 -19.13 19.69 -10.57
C GLU A 335 -19.80 18.49 -11.26
N SER A 336 -21.13 18.44 -11.24
CA SER A 336 -21.89 17.52 -12.07
C SER A 336 -21.93 18.02 -13.50
N VAL A 337 -21.53 17.18 -14.44
CA VAL A 337 -21.52 17.50 -15.88
C VAL A 337 -22.12 16.37 -16.71
N THR A 338 -22.26 16.60 -18.01
CA THR A 338 -22.58 15.54 -18.97
C THR A 338 -21.30 15.14 -19.68
N GLY A 339 -20.93 13.86 -19.59
CA GLY A 339 -19.77 13.30 -20.26
C GLY A 339 -19.92 13.33 -21.79
N SER A 340 -18.82 13.07 -22.50
CA SER A 340 -18.78 13.04 -23.97
C SER A 340 -19.70 11.97 -24.58
N ASP A 341 -20.10 10.97 -23.79
CA ASP A 341 -21.06 9.93 -24.13
C ASP A 341 -22.53 10.31 -23.86
N GLY A 342 -22.80 11.56 -23.46
CA GLY A 342 -24.13 12.07 -23.15
C GLY A 342 -24.69 11.62 -21.80
N LYS A 343 -23.92 10.92 -20.96
CA LYS A 343 -24.35 10.42 -19.65
C LYS A 343 -23.89 11.33 -18.51
N PRO A 344 -24.47 11.25 -17.30
CA PRO A 344 -23.99 11.98 -16.13
C PRO A 344 -22.51 11.68 -15.82
N ASP A 345 -21.73 12.69 -15.49
CA ASP A 345 -20.33 12.60 -15.07
C ASP A 345 -20.04 13.63 -13.96
N LEU A 346 -18.85 13.52 -13.35
CA LEU A 346 -18.36 14.44 -12.33
C LEU A 346 -17.03 15.03 -12.76
N LEU A 347 -16.68 16.20 -12.22
CA LEU A 347 -15.43 16.90 -12.52
C LEU A 347 -14.86 17.55 -11.25
N ILE A 348 -13.62 17.23 -10.89
CA ILE A 348 -12.90 17.84 -9.78
C ILE A 348 -12.04 18.99 -10.30
N ARG A 349 -12.29 20.23 -9.84
CA ARG A 349 -11.39 21.37 -10.06
C ARG A 349 -10.65 21.67 -8.78
N PHE A 350 -9.34 21.50 -8.78
CA PHE A 350 -8.48 21.84 -7.65
C PHE A 350 -7.71 23.13 -7.93
N ASP A 351 -7.77 24.10 -7.02
CA ASP A 351 -7.05 25.36 -7.17
C ASP A 351 -5.61 25.21 -6.68
N ARG A 352 -4.69 25.09 -7.64
CA ARG A 352 -3.24 24.96 -7.39
C ARG A 352 -2.70 26.07 -6.46
N ASN A 353 -3.24 27.29 -6.55
CA ASN A 353 -2.76 28.43 -5.75
C ASN A 353 -3.16 28.33 -4.27
N LYS A 354 -4.15 27.49 -3.96
CA LYS A 354 -4.65 27.26 -2.59
C LYS A 354 -4.04 26.02 -1.94
N LEU A 355 -3.25 25.23 -2.67
CA LEU A 355 -2.66 23.99 -2.16
C LEU A 355 -1.85 24.28 -0.88
N GLU A 356 -0.86 25.16 -0.96
CA GLU A 356 0.02 25.41 0.19
C GLU A 356 -0.55 26.39 1.20
N THR A 357 -1.34 27.35 0.74
CA THR A 357 -1.84 28.45 1.59
C THR A 357 -3.09 28.07 2.36
N ILE A 358 -3.88 27.11 1.87
CA ILE A 358 -5.14 26.69 2.49
C ILE A 358 -5.18 25.17 2.72
N ALA A 359 -5.02 24.36 1.67
CA ALA A 359 -5.23 22.91 1.77
C ALA A 359 -4.22 22.23 2.70
N LYS A 360 -2.92 22.59 2.61
CA LYS A 360 -1.86 22.10 3.49
C LYS A 360 -2.11 22.46 4.96
N PRO A 361 -2.40 23.71 5.34
CA PRO A 361 -2.81 24.05 6.71
C PRO A 361 -4.01 23.24 7.21
N VAL A 362 -5.07 23.10 6.40
CA VAL A 362 -6.26 22.31 6.78
C VAL A 362 -5.91 20.84 7.05
N ILE A 363 -5.11 20.22 6.18
CA ILE A 363 -4.61 18.85 6.43
C ILE A 363 -3.68 18.80 7.64
N GLY A 364 -2.83 19.81 7.86
CA GLY A 364 -1.97 19.88 9.03
C GLY A 364 -2.75 19.92 10.34
N GLU A 365 -3.79 20.74 10.41
CA GLU A 365 -4.71 20.80 11.56
C GLU A 365 -5.44 19.48 11.77
N PHE A 366 -5.95 18.88 10.68
CA PHE A 366 -6.61 17.59 10.75
C PHE A 366 -5.66 16.48 11.19
N LEU A 367 -4.42 16.48 10.69
CA LEU A 367 -3.39 15.52 11.05
C LEU A 367 -2.99 15.64 12.52
N ASN A 368 -2.85 16.87 13.04
CA ASN A 368 -2.64 17.11 14.47
C ASN A 368 -3.84 16.61 15.31
N LYS A 369 -5.07 16.82 14.81
CA LYS A 369 -6.29 16.29 15.44
C LYS A 369 -6.32 14.77 15.47
N LEU A 370 -6.03 14.11 14.35
CA LEU A 370 -5.96 12.65 14.26
C LEU A 370 -4.96 12.10 15.28
N TYR A 371 -3.77 12.70 15.29
CA TYR A 371 -2.69 12.22 16.12
C TYR A 371 -2.93 12.43 17.63
N THR A 372 -3.47 13.58 18.00
CA THR A 372 -3.76 13.89 19.39
C THR A 372 -4.98 13.12 19.91
N SER A 373 -6.02 12.96 19.08
CA SER A 373 -7.21 12.17 19.44
C SER A 373 -6.89 10.69 19.61
N LEU A 374 -5.86 10.20 18.88
CA LEU A 374 -5.31 8.85 19.00
C LEU A 374 -4.74 8.56 20.40
N GLN A 375 -4.28 9.58 21.12
CA GLN A 375 -3.84 9.47 22.50
C GLN A 375 -5.00 9.47 23.51
N GLN A 376 -6.17 10.00 23.12
CA GLN A 376 -7.30 10.22 24.03
C GLN A 376 -8.42 9.20 23.92
N MET A 377 -8.35 8.27 22.95
CA MET A 377 -9.44 7.33 22.68
C MET A 377 -10.79 8.01 22.35
N LEU A 378 -10.76 9.31 22.01
CA LEU A 378 -11.92 10.14 21.61
C LEU A 378 -12.03 10.29 20.08
N ALA A 379 -11.16 9.59 19.36
CA ALA A 379 -10.98 9.68 17.92
C ALA A 379 -12.18 9.22 17.09
N GLN A 380 -12.97 8.29 17.63
CA GLN A 380 -14.03 7.61 16.89
C GLN A 380 -15.07 8.58 16.31
N ASP A 381 -15.59 9.49 17.13
CA ASP A 381 -16.65 10.42 16.69
C ASP A 381 -16.12 11.43 15.68
N SER A 382 -14.91 11.96 15.91
CA SER A 382 -14.27 12.91 14.99
C SER A 382 -14.00 12.32 13.61
N TYR A 383 -13.56 11.05 13.56
CA TYR A 383 -13.32 10.34 12.30
C TYR A 383 -14.63 9.96 11.62
N ASN A 384 -15.60 9.47 12.39
CA ASN A 384 -16.91 9.09 11.90
C ASN A 384 -17.67 10.27 11.28
N LYS A 385 -17.50 11.49 11.80
CA LYS A 385 -18.03 12.72 11.19
C LYS A 385 -17.64 12.80 9.71
N TYR A 386 -16.37 12.59 9.39
CA TYR A 386 -15.85 12.70 8.03
C TYR A 386 -16.05 11.44 7.21
N SER A 387 -16.10 10.25 7.82
CA SER A 387 -16.33 8.99 7.10
C SER A 387 -17.80 8.70 6.77
N THR A 388 -18.73 9.48 7.34
CA THR A 388 -20.16 9.33 7.09
C THR A 388 -20.52 9.82 5.69
N VAL A 389 -21.08 8.94 4.85
CA VAL A 389 -21.58 9.28 3.51
C VAL A 389 -23.01 9.82 3.63
N THR A 390 -23.21 11.09 3.27
CA THR A 390 -24.52 11.76 3.27
C THR A 390 -25.31 11.47 2.00
N ASP A 391 -26.59 11.84 1.96
CA ASP A 391 -27.45 11.65 0.77
C ASP A 391 -26.89 12.37 -0.48
N ASP A 392 -26.36 13.58 -0.33
CA ASP A 392 -25.69 14.29 -1.43
C ASP A 392 -24.48 13.52 -1.98
N HIS A 393 -23.70 12.87 -1.10
CA HIS A 393 -22.58 12.04 -1.52
C HIS A 393 -23.03 10.69 -2.11
N LEU A 394 -24.21 10.19 -1.76
CA LEU A 394 -24.81 9.03 -2.44
C LEU A 394 -25.18 9.37 -3.89
N MET A 395 -25.60 10.60 -4.17
CA MET A 395 -25.80 11.04 -5.56
C MET A 395 -24.49 11.05 -6.36
N LEU A 396 -23.38 11.50 -5.76
CA LEU A 396 -22.06 11.40 -6.39
C LEU A 396 -21.67 9.94 -6.62
N ARG A 397 -21.97 9.07 -5.66
CA ARG A 397 -21.67 7.63 -5.74
C ARG A 397 -22.35 6.99 -6.95
N ASP A 398 -23.58 7.36 -7.28
CA ASP A 398 -24.28 6.78 -8.43
C ASP A 398 -23.53 7.05 -9.73
N THR A 399 -23.01 8.27 -9.91
CA THR A 399 -22.14 8.61 -11.04
C THR A 399 -20.80 7.88 -10.97
N VAL A 400 -20.17 7.79 -9.80
CA VAL A 400 -18.92 7.03 -9.61
C VAL A 400 -19.10 5.56 -10.03
N MET A 401 -20.21 4.94 -9.61
CA MET A 401 -20.53 3.55 -9.97
C MET A 401 -20.83 3.39 -11.46
N ALA A 402 -21.55 4.35 -12.07
CA ALA A 402 -21.85 4.34 -13.51
C ALA A 402 -20.59 4.53 -14.39
N ARG A 403 -19.58 5.23 -13.85
CA ARG A 403 -18.29 5.52 -14.49
C ARG A 403 -17.17 4.56 -14.07
N LYS A 404 -17.48 3.55 -13.25
CA LYS A 404 -16.52 2.57 -12.76
C LYS A 404 -15.86 1.83 -13.92
N MET A 405 -14.54 1.78 -13.89
CA MET A 405 -13.74 1.01 -14.84
C MET A 405 -13.45 -0.40 -14.30
N PRO A 406 -13.42 -1.43 -15.16
CA PRO A 406 -13.01 -2.77 -14.75
C PRO A 406 -11.56 -2.75 -14.23
N ARG A 407 -11.25 -3.69 -13.34
CA ARG A 407 -9.87 -3.88 -12.88
C ARG A 407 -8.98 -4.25 -14.06
N ARG A 408 -7.73 -3.81 -13.99
CA ARG A 408 -6.73 -4.06 -15.03
C ARG A 408 -6.22 -5.48 -14.93
N LEU A 409 -5.76 -5.99 -16.06
CA LEU A 409 -5.04 -7.25 -16.16
C LEU A 409 -3.56 -6.91 -16.38
N PHE A 410 -2.67 -7.68 -15.76
CA PHE A 410 -1.23 -7.54 -15.95
C PHE A 410 -0.76 -8.58 -16.96
N VAL A 411 -0.09 -8.11 -18.00
CA VAL A 411 0.72 -8.96 -18.87
C VAL A 411 2.09 -9.10 -18.20
N GLN A 412 2.47 -10.33 -17.84
CA GLN A 412 3.78 -10.60 -17.24
C GLN A 412 4.75 -11.15 -18.30
N PRO A 413 6.03 -10.79 -18.25
CA PRO A 413 7.02 -11.35 -19.16
C PRO A 413 7.29 -12.83 -18.85
N HIS A 414 7.97 -13.50 -19.78
CA HIS A 414 8.43 -14.89 -19.63
C HIS A 414 9.94 -14.97 -19.83
N THR A 415 10.66 -15.62 -18.91
CA THR A 415 12.09 -15.86 -19.04
C THR A 415 12.35 -17.22 -19.69
N SER A 416 13.19 -17.25 -20.73
CA SER A 416 13.66 -18.48 -21.39
C SER A 416 15.18 -18.54 -21.39
N THR A 417 15.75 -19.74 -21.55
CA THR A 417 17.20 -19.92 -21.72
C THR A 417 17.53 -20.09 -23.20
N ASP A 418 18.48 -19.32 -23.72
CA ASP A 418 18.98 -19.46 -25.10
C ASP A 418 20.00 -20.62 -25.20
N THR A 419 20.38 -20.97 -26.42
CA THR A 419 21.31 -22.04 -26.77
C THR A 419 22.71 -21.88 -26.16
N ASP A 420 23.11 -20.66 -25.82
CA ASP A 420 24.39 -20.34 -25.16
C ASP A 420 24.28 -20.36 -23.62
N GLY A 421 23.10 -20.64 -23.06
CA GLY A 421 22.83 -20.64 -21.63
C GLY A 421 22.47 -19.26 -21.05
N SER A 422 22.39 -18.21 -21.86
CA SER A 422 21.93 -16.89 -21.41
C SER A 422 20.42 -16.89 -21.14
N VAL A 423 19.98 -16.08 -20.17
CA VAL A 423 18.55 -15.91 -19.85
C VAL A 423 18.01 -14.70 -20.62
N VAL A 424 16.96 -14.93 -21.40
CA VAL A 424 16.27 -13.92 -22.21
C VAL A 424 14.93 -13.58 -21.56
N LEU A 425 14.62 -12.28 -21.48
CA LEU A 425 13.32 -11.78 -21.05
C LEU A 425 12.43 -11.57 -22.28
N ASN A 426 11.35 -12.35 -22.41
CA ASN A 426 10.37 -12.20 -23.47
C ASN A 426 9.22 -11.32 -22.98
N GLU A 427 9.05 -10.17 -23.62
CA GLU A 427 7.96 -9.23 -23.37
C GLU A 427 6.80 -9.47 -24.33
N PHE A 428 5.60 -9.06 -23.93
CA PHE A 428 4.38 -9.23 -24.70
C PHE A 428 3.58 -7.93 -24.71
N ASP A 429 2.81 -7.72 -25.77
CA ASP A 429 1.98 -6.52 -25.93
C ASP A 429 0.97 -6.36 -24.78
N SER A 430 0.69 -5.12 -24.39
CA SER A 430 -0.34 -4.79 -23.40
C SER A 430 -1.76 -4.90 -23.98
N SER A 431 -2.14 -6.10 -24.42
CA SER A 431 -3.42 -6.44 -25.04
C SER A 431 -3.97 -7.78 -24.52
N PHE A 432 -5.22 -8.10 -24.84
CA PHE A 432 -5.78 -9.41 -24.49
C PHE A 432 -5.03 -10.55 -25.20
N GLU A 433 -4.64 -10.33 -26.45
CA GLU A 433 -3.82 -11.25 -27.24
C GLU A 433 -2.42 -11.43 -26.63
N GLY A 434 -1.85 -10.35 -26.08
CA GLY A 434 -0.57 -10.39 -25.36
C GLY A 434 -0.65 -11.20 -24.06
N ILE A 435 -1.75 -11.09 -23.30
CA ILE A 435 -2.01 -11.98 -22.16
C ILE A 435 -2.01 -13.43 -22.63
N ILE A 436 -2.81 -13.78 -23.63
CA ILE A 436 -2.91 -15.16 -24.13
C ILE A 436 -1.52 -15.66 -24.59
N SER A 437 -0.80 -14.85 -25.35
CA SER A 437 0.54 -15.17 -25.85
C SER A 437 1.54 -15.41 -24.71
N SER A 438 1.48 -14.61 -23.64
CA SER A 438 2.34 -14.78 -22.46
C SER A 438 2.12 -16.10 -21.73
N PHE A 439 0.86 -16.58 -21.68
CA PHE A 439 0.53 -17.88 -21.08
C PHE A 439 0.90 -19.04 -21.99
N LEU A 440 0.70 -18.92 -23.31
CA LEU A 440 1.10 -19.93 -24.28
C LEU A 440 2.62 -20.10 -24.32
N ALA A 441 3.38 -19.01 -24.21
CA ALA A 441 4.84 -19.07 -24.10
C ALA A 441 5.30 -19.80 -22.82
N ARG A 442 4.60 -19.58 -21.70
CA ARG A 442 4.93 -20.21 -20.41
C ARG A 442 4.53 -21.68 -20.34
N TYR A 443 3.42 -22.05 -20.97
CA TYR A 443 2.86 -23.40 -20.98
C TYR A 443 2.45 -23.81 -22.40
N PRO A 444 3.42 -24.14 -23.28
CA PRO A 444 3.14 -24.38 -24.69
C PRO A 444 2.42 -25.70 -24.97
N ASN A 445 2.37 -26.60 -23.99
CA ASN A 445 1.82 -27.95 -24.12
C ASN A 445 0.64 -28.16 -23.18
N ASN A 446 -0.31 -29.01 -23.60
CA ASN A 446 -1.38 -29.48 -22.72
C ASN A 446 -0.81 -30.25 -21.52
N ASP A 447 -1.37 -30.00 -20.34
CA ASP A 447 -0.95 -30.63 -19.10
C ASP A 447 -1.97 -31.67 -18.63
N THR A 448 -1.79 -32.90 -19.08
CA THR A 448 -2.71 -34.01 -18.77
C THR A 448 -2.71 -34.39 -17.29
N GLU A 449 -1.64 -34.10 -16.55
CA GLU A 449 -1.54 -34.35 -15.11
C GLU A 449 -2.46 -33.37 -14.35
N LEU A 450 -2.40 -32.08 -14.66
CA LEU A 450 -3.30 -31.07 -14.07
C LEU A 450 -4.77 -31.36 -14.42
N GLU A 451 -5.04 -31.75 -15.66
CA GLU A 451 -6.39 -32.13 -16.07
C GLU A 451 -6.89 -33.35 -15.29
N SER A 452 -6.03 -34.37 -15.09
CA SER A 452 -6.39 -35.55 -14.31
C SER A 452 -6.69 -35.22 -12.85
N LEU A 453 -5.92 -34.32 -12.22
CA LEU A 453 -6.17 -33.88 -10.85
C LEU A 453 -7.55 -33.21 -10.73
N TRP A 454 -7.85 -32.29 -11.63
CA TRP A 454 -9.17 -31.65 -11.70
C TRP A 454 -10.29 -32.68 -11.87
N ARG A 455 -10.16 -33.62 -12.83
CA ARG A 455 -11.15 -34.69 -13.09
C ARG A 455 -11.39 -35.57 -11.86
N ASN A 456 -10.34 -35.93 -11.13
CA ASN A 456 -10.43 -36.77 -9.94
C ASN A 456 -11.25 -36.09 -8.85
N ASP A 457 -11.10 -34.77 -8.66
CA ASP A 457 -11.79 -34.04 -7.59
C ASP A 457 -13.19 -33.56 -7.99
N GLN A 458 -13.58 -33.61 -9.27
CA GLN A 458 -14.88 -33.11 -9.76
C GLN A 458 -16.09 -33.57 -8.92
N HIS A 459 -16.02 -34.76 -8.33
CA HIS A 459 -17.09 -35.34 -7.53
C HIS A 459 -17.40 -34.54 -6.25
N TYR A 460 -16.46 -33.75 -5.71
CA TYR A 460 -16.69 -32.89 -4.55
C TYR A 460 -17.60 -31.69 -4.83
N TRP A 461 -17.79 -31.31 -6.10
CA TRP A 461 -18.58 -30.14 -6.51
C TRP A 461 -19.84 -30.48 -7.31
N LYS A 462 -20.11 -31.78 -7.56
CA LYS A 462 -21.39 -32.19 -8.13
C LYS A 462 -22.48 -31.91 -7.07
N GLN A 463 -23.29 -30.88 -7.32
CA GLN A 463 -24.47 -30.58 -6.51
C GLN A 463 -25.35 -31.83 -6.41
N LYS A 464 -25.79 -32.16 -5.19
CA LYS A 464 -26.92 -33.06 -4.98
C LYS A 464 -28.22 -32.41 -5.43
#